data_AF-A0A2S4K8D4-F1
#
_entry.id   AF-A0A2S4K8D4-F1
#
_cell.length_a   1.000
_cell.length_b   1.000
_cell.length_c   1.000
_cell.angle_alpha   90.00
_cell.angle_beta   90.00
_cell.angle_gamma   90.00
#
_symmetry.space_group_name_H-M   'P 1'
#
loop_
_entity.id
_entity.type
_entity.pdbx_description
1 polymer ?
#
loop_
_entity_poly.entity_id
_entity_poly.type
_entity_poly.pdbx_seq_one_letter_code
_entity_poly.pdbx_strand_id
1 'polypeptide(L)'
;MNHTEAIAALRAVQAHHNTAHGVQVGFFMKDATAALGSFAQASSTLAMLMVDGLIASAPAVVDDEVQTIYRIADATPPTSRSVH
;
A
#
# COMPACT_ATOMS: atom_id res chain seq x y z
N MET A 1 -15.20 -4.59 11.12
CA MET A 1 -13.99 -3.74 10.95
C MET A 1 -14.42 -2.49 10.21
N ASN A 2 -14.20 -1.32 10.78
CA ASN A 2 -14.44 -0.03 10.11
C ASN A 2 -13.18 0.43 9.34
N HIS A 3 -13.29 1.50 8.52
CA HIS A 3 -12.17 2.02 7.73
C HIS A 3 -10.97 2.43 8.60
N THR A 4 -11.19 3.03 9.77
CA THR A 4 -10.14 3.46 10.69
C THR A 4 -9.35 2.28 11.25
N GLU A 5 -10.02 1.20 11.66
CA GLU A 5 -9.38 -0.03 12.14
C GLU A 5 -8.57 -0.69 11.03
N ALA A 6 -9.11 -0.74 9.81
CA ALA A 6 -8.42 -1.30 8.66
C ALA A 6 -7.15 -0.49 8.32
N ILE A 7 -7.25 0.83 8.29
CA ILE A 7 -6.11 1.73 8.05
C ILE A 7 -5.07 1.59 9.16
N ALA A 8 -5.48 1.49 10.42
CA ALA A 8 -4.57 1.29 11.53
C ALA A 8 -3.79 -0.04 11.42
N ALA A 9 -4.50 -1.13 11.08
CA ALA A 9 -3.88 -2.43 10.85
C ALA A 9 -2.90 -2.40 9.66
N LEU A 10 -3.30 -1.78 8.55
CA LEU A 10 -2.46 -1.63 7.36
C LEU A 10 -1.26 -0.69 7.60
N ARG A 11 -1.42 0.35 8.42
CA ARG A 11 -0.30 1.22 8.83
C ARG A 11 0.75 0.46 9.61
N ALA A 12 0.34 -0.46 10.47
CA ALA A 12 1.26 -1.24 11.29
C ALA A 12 2.16 -2.17 10.47
N VAL A 13 1.73 -2.55 9.26
CA VAL A 13 2.50 -3.42 8.35
C VAL A 13 3.19 -2.64 7.22
N GLN A 14 3.11 -1.31 7.21
CA GLN A 14 3.89 -0.52 6.25
C GLN A 14 5.38 -0.69 6.53
N ALA A 15 6.13 -0.94 5.47
CA ALA A 15 7.57 -1.07 5.50
C ALA A 15 8.22 -0.21 4.40
N HIS A 16 9.52 0.02 4.58
CA HIS A 16 10.36 0.58 3.54
C HIS A 16 10.79 -0.54 2.59
N HIS A 17 10.40 -0.42 1.33
CA HIS A 17 10.75 -1.36 0.28
C HIS A 17 11.75 -0.73 -0.66
N ASN A 18 12.91 -1.37 -0.84
CA ASN A 18 13.87 -0.98 -1.85
C ASN A 18 13.34 -1.43 -3.21
N THR A 19 12.99 -0.47 -4.07
CA THR A 19 12.54 -0.74 -5.44
C THR A 19 13.60 -0.27 -6.43
N ALA A 20 13.53 -0.74 -7.67
CA ALA A 20 14.40 -0.27 -8.75
C ALA A 20 14.35 1.26 -8.98
N HIS A 21 13.28 1.93 -8.54
CA HIS A 21 13.09 3.38 -8.64
C HIS A 21 13.41 4.13 -7.34
N GLY A 22 14.00 3.47 -6.34
CA GLY A 22 14.30 4.01 -5.02
C GLY A 22 13.44 3.40 -3.91
N VAL A 23 13.59 3.92 -2.68
CA VAL A 23 12.83 3.46 -1.52
C VAL A 23 11.37 3.90 -1.65
N GLN A 24 10.44 2.95 -1.56
CA GLN A 24 9.00 3.23 -1.49
C GLN A 24 8.45 2.75 -0.16
N VAL A 25 7.61 3.56 0.48
CA VAL A 25 6.94 3.21 1.73
C VAL A 25 5.54 2.69 1.41
N GLY A 26 5.21 1.51 1.91
CA GLY A 26 3.92 0.87 1.66
C GLY A 26 3.90 -0.56 2.16
N PHE A 27 2.98 -1.36 1.65
CA PHE A 27 2.88 -2.78 1.95
C PHE A 27 2.42 -3.56 0.71
N PHE A 28 2.70 -4.85 0.65
CA PHE A 28 2.21 -5.71 -0.43
C PHE A 28 0.92 -6.43 -0.03
N MET A 29 0.31 -7.10 -1.01
CA MET A 29 -0.91 -7.89 -0.78
C MET A 29 -0.74 -8.98 0.29
N LYS A 30 0.46 -9.55 0.41
CA LYS A 30 0.79 -10.55 1.44
C LYS A 30 0.75 -9.95 2.85
N ASP A 31 1.23 -8.73 3.02
CA ASP A 31 1.28 -8.04 4.29
C ASP A 31 -0.13 -7.59 4.70
N ALA A 32 -0.92 -7.10 3.75
CA ALA A 32 -2.34 -6.80 3.96
C ALA A 32 -3.14 -8.05 4.35
N THR A 33 -2.84 -9.20 3.72
CA THR A 33 -3.47 -10.49 4.06
C THR A 33 -3.11 -10.92 5.48
N ALA A 34 -1.84 -10.74 5.89
CA ALA A 34 -1.41 -11.04 7.25
C ALA A 34 -2.06 -10.11 8.28
N ALA A 35 -2.19 -8.81 7.98
CA ALA A 35 -2.81 -7.82 8.86
C ALA A 35 -4.32 -8.00 9.00
N LEU A 36 -5.01 -8.38 7.92
CA LEU A 36 -6.47 -8.47 7.85
C LEU A 36 -6.99 -9.90 7.98
N GLY A 37 -6.10 -10.89 8.16
CA GLY A 37 -6.39 -12.29 8.46
C GLY A 37 -6.69 -13.17 7.25
N SER A 38 -7.14 -12.61 6.12
CA SER A 38 -7.45 -13.40 4.91
C SER A 38 -7.31 -12.57 3.64
N PHE A 39 -6.93 -13.24 2.53
CA PHE A 39 -6.80 -12.62 1.22
C PHE A 39 -8.11 -11.99 0.74
N ALA A 40 -9.25 -12.69 0.95
CA ALA A 40 -10.55 -12.18 0.53
C ALA A 40 -10.96 -10.91 1.29
N GLN A 41 -10.66 -10.86 2.59
CA GLN A 41 -10.89 -9.67 3.42
C GLN A 41 -9.94 -8.54 3.03
N ALA A 42 -8.66 -8.84 2.81
CA ALA A 42 -7.69 -7.85 2.37
C ALA A 42 -8.08 -7.24 1.03
N SER A 43 -8.43 -8.06 0.04
CA SER A 43 -8.80 -7.59 -1.30
C SER A 43 -10.04 -6.70 -1.25
N SER A 44 -11.10 -7.13 -0.54
CA SER A 44 -12.33 -6.34 -0.39
C SER A 44 -12.07 -5.03 0.35
N THR A 45 -11.27 -5.06 1.40
CA THR A 45 -10.93 -3.87 2.21
C THR A 45 -10.10 -2.88 1.42
N LEU A 46 -9.07 -3.35 0.71
CA LEU A 46 -8.24 -2.49 -0.14
C LEU A 46 -9.07 -1.87 -1.27
N ALA A 47 -9.97 -2.64 -1.89
CA ALA A 47 -10.87 -2.12 -2.93
C ALA A 47 -11.75 -0.98 -2.38
N MET A 48 -12.35 -1.15 -1.21
CA MET A 48 -13.16 -0.10 -0.57
C MET A 48 -12.31 1.13 -0.24
N LEU A 49 -11.13 0.95 0.35
CA LEU A 49 -10.23 2.06 0.71
C LEU A 49 -9.65 2.79 -0.51
N MET A 50 -9.47 2.09 -1.64
CA MET A 50 -9.07 2.71 -2.91
C MET A 50 -10.20 3.55 -3.52
N VAL A 51 -11.46 3.08 -3.44
CA VAL A 51 -12.63 3.86 -3.88
C VAL A 51 -12.80 5.13 -3.05
N ASP A 52 -12.58 5.06 -1.74
CA ASP A 52 -12.57 6.21 -0.84
C ASP A 52 -11.32 7.13 -1.01
N GLY A 53 -10.36 6.74 -1.85
CA GLY A 53 -9.12 7.51 -2.07
C GLY A 53 -8.14 7.48 -0.89
N LEU A 54 -8.34 6.59 0.08
CA LEU A 54 -7.52 6.44 1.29
C LEU A 54 -6.29 5.56 1.06
N ILE A 55 -6.28 4.79 -0.04
CA ILE A 55 -5.15 3.97 -0.47
C ILE A 55 -4.86 4.23 -1.94
N ALA A 56 -3.58 4.34 -2.27
CA ALA A 56 -3.07 4.32 -3.62
C ALA A 56 -2.30 3.03 -3.88
N SER A 57 -2.39 2.51 -5.10
CA SER A 57 -1.61 1.36 -5.56
C SER A 57 -0.69 1.77 -6.71
N ALA A 58 0.54 1.24 -6.72
CA ALA A 58 1.47 1.44 -7.84
C ALA A 58 2.25 0.15 -8.12
N PRO A 59 2.66 -0.09 -9.37
CA PRO A 59 3.64 -1.13 -9.66
C PRO A 59 5.01 -0.73 -9.07
N ALA A 60 5.69 -1.69 -8.46
CA ALA A 60 7.01 -1.57 -7.87
C ALA A 60 7.85 -2.79 -8.27
N VAL A 61 9.05 -2.55 -8.80
CA VAL A 61 10.00 -3.64 -9.09
C VAL A 61 10.84 -3.88 -7.85
N VAL A 62 10.72 -5.08 -7.27
CA VAL A 62 11.36 -5.51 -6.03
C VAL A 62 11.99 -6.85 -6.29
N ASP A 63 13.30 -6.96 -6.09
CA ASP A 63 14.07 -8.19 -6.37
C ASP A 63 13.86 -8.72 -7.80
N ASP A 64 13.87 -7.82 -8.80
CA ASP A 64 13.62 -8.09 -10.23
C ASP A 64 12.17 -8.54 -10.58
N GLU A 65 11.27 -8.60 -9.59
CA GLU A 65 9.86 -8.95 -9.77
C GLU A 65 8.96 -7.71 -9.72
N VAL A 66 7.98 -7.63 -10.63
CA VAL A 66 6.95 -6.58 -10.60
C VAL A 66 5.87 -6.97 -9.58
N GLN A 67 5.85 -6.25 -8.46
CA GLN A 67 4.82 -6.38 -7.43
C GLN A 67 3.96 -5.12 -7.33
N THR A 68 2.76 -5.23 -6.75
CA THR A 68 1.91 -4.06 -6.48
C THR A 68 2.13 -3.60 -5.05
N ILE A 69 2.65 -2.38 -4.88
CA ILE A 69 2.77 -1.75 -3.57
C ILE A 69 1.52 -0.89 -3.31
N TYR A 70 0.91 -1.09 -2.15
CA TYR A 70 -0.19 -0.28 -1.66
C TYR A 70 0.35 0.72 -0.64
N ARG A 71 -0.11 1.95 -0.71
CA ARG A 71 0.31 3.05 0.16
C ARG A 71 -0.92 3.70 0.72
N ILE A 72 -0.90 3.99 2.01
CA ILE A 72 -1.96 4.78 2.63
C ILE A 72 -1.76 6.21 2.15
N ALA A 73 -2.82 6.79 1.60
CA ALA A 73 -2.83 8.19 1.20
C ALA A 73 -2.83 9.04 2.47
N ASP A 74 -1.66 9.22 3.07
CA ASP A 74 -1.45 10.32 3.99
C ASP A 74 -1.64 11.60 3.17
N ALA A 75 -2.33 12.61 3.70
CA ALA A 75 -2.71 13.82 2.98
C ALA A 75 -1.52 14.70 2.55
N THR A 76 -0.30 14.16 2.55
CA THR A 76 0.87 14.77 1.92
C THR A 76 0.93 14.35 0.44
N PRO A 77 0.78 15.31 -0.49
CA PRO A 77 0.79 15.01 -1.92
C PRO A 77 2.11 14.32 -2.31
N PRO A 78 2.10 13.50 -3.37
CA PRO A 78 3.33 12.91 -3.88
C PRO A 78 4.29 14.05 -4.21
N THR A 79 5.47 14.06 -3.57
CA THR A 79 6.57 14.93 -3.98
C THR A 79 6.73 14.77 -5.49
N SER A 80 6.39 15.84 -6.21
CA SER A 80 6.48 15.91 -7.66
C SER A 80 7.86 15.41 -8.06
N ARG A 81 7.84 14.38 -8.91
CA ARG A 81 9.02 13.90 -9.63
C ARG A 81 9.54 15.09 -10.42
N SER A 82 10.64 15.72 -10.00
CA SER A 82 11.37 16.67 -10.85
C SER A 82 11.80 15.90 -12.09
N VAL A 83 11.14 16.19 -13.21
CA VAL A 83 11.62 15.81 -14.53
C VAL A 83 12.87 16.64 -14.81
N HIS A 84 13.96 15.97 -15.13
CA HIS A 84 15.24 16.56 -15.52
C HIS A 84 15.23 16.84 -17.03
#